data_AF-A0A2V9JF72-F1
#
_entry.id   AF-A0A2V9JF72-F1
#
_cell.length_a   1.000
_cell.length_b   1.000
_cell.length_c   1.000
_cell.angle_alpha   90.00
_cell.angle_beta   90.00
_cell.angle_gamma   90.00
#
_symmetry.space_group_name_H-M   'P 1'
#
loop_
_entity.id
_entity.type
_entity.pdbx_description
1 polymer ?
#
loop_
_entity_poly.entity_id
_entity_poly.type
_entity_poly.pdbx_seq_one_letter_code
_entity_poly.pdbx_strand_id
1 'polypeptide(L)'
;MSRHTLKSGQVYQDNWETERYELLNTRVCDLKLNFEETLLNRCIEKLYSELAAKKVQYRPGYYFTCGADEWGCPDRVPIIGIPFHLADNKLTRIEREMGYTTYDERDLMFLLRHETGHAISYAYQLYRNEEWKGLFGDFNKTYPSNFKYKFNPFSRNYVKSQGEPKYYAQAHPDEDFAETFAVWLTPRSNWRVVYKNWPAIKKLEYVHRLMVKIRRRKPEVLAGPLHSPYQSKTYTLIEYYGEDLDNFKDKALGIYDDDLNMIFDHYTNGFRKTISAKDLIRRNRRFLITTIATWTGAREKVVAPVINKFFQRCRELNLSTTSEEESSRLASLAALGTAVVMNYLHTGRYIPD
;
A
#
# COMPACT_ATOMS: atom_id res chain seq x y z
N MET A 1 48.55 31.42 5.08
CA MET A 1 48.01 31.17 3.73
C MET A 1 46.96 30.08 3.83
N SER A 2 45.72 30.47 3.56
CA SER A 2 44.52 29.65 3.53
C SER A 2 44.64 28.43 2.63
N ARG A 3 43.90 27.37 2.96
CA ARG A 3 42.98 26.74 2.00
C ARG A 3 41.86 26.04 2.77
N HIS A 4 40.66 26.57 2.57
CA HIS A 4 39.38 26.03 2.98
C HIS A 4 39.23 24.58 2.51
N THR A 5 38.87 23.69 3.43
CA THR A 5 38.18 22.45 3.11
C THR A 5 36.73 22.65 3.53
N LEU A 6 35.88 22.95 2.55
CA LEU A 6 34.43 22.82 2.67
C LEU A 6 34.12 21.40 3.15
N LYS A 7 33.65 21.27 4.39
CA LYS A 7 33.20 19.98 4.94
C LYS A 7 31.68 19.90 4.85
N SER A 8 31.27 18.88 4.12
CA SER A 8 30.02 18.12 4.23
C SER A 8 28.73 18.91 4.17
N GLY A 9 28.08 18.88 3.00
CA GLY A 9 26.65 19.04 2.91
C GLY A 9 25.99 18.06 3.89
N GLN A 10 25.14 18.61 4.77
CA GLN A 10 24.25 17.83 5.60
C GLN A 10 23.42 16.94 4.68
N VAL A 11 23.66 15.63 4.75
CA VAL A 11 22.71 14.63 4.25
C VAL A 11 21.47 14.80 5.13
N TYR A 12 20.49 15.55 4.63
CA TYR A 12 19.17 15.64 5.23
C TYR A 12 18.64 14.20 5.32
N GLN A 13 18.44 13.70 6.54
CA GLN A 13 17.68 12.46 6.74
C GLN A 13 16.27 12.71 6.19
N ASP A 14 15.89 11.89 5.20
CA ASP A 14 14.62 11.90 4.47
C ASP A 14 13.44 12.31 5.35
N ASN A 15 12.94 13.52 5.14
CA ASN A 15 11.60 13.87 5.59
C ASN A 15 10.62 13.07 4.75
N TRP A 16 10.05 12.00 5.32
CA TRP A 16 9.05 11.15 4.65
C TRP A 16 7.95 11.96 3.96
N GLU A 17 7.55 13.10 4.52
CA GLU A 17 6.52 13.95 3.91
C GLU A 17 6.99 14.61 2.61
N THR A 18 8.27 14.96 2.51
CA THR A 18 8.90 15.48 1.28
C THR A 18 8.99 14.37 0.23
N GLU A 19 9.51 13.21 0.62
CA GLU A 19 9.60 12.04 -0.26
C GLU A 19 8.21 11.58 -0.75
N ARG A 20 7.23 11.51 0.16
CA ARG A 20 5.84 11.20 -0.17
C ARG A 20 5.29 12.19 -1.19
N TYR A 21 5.53 13.48 -1.00
CA TYR A 21 5.09 14.51 -1.94
C TYR A 21 5.72 14.36 -3.32
N GLU A 22 7.02 14.08 -3.40
CA GLU A 22 7.72 13.79 -4.66
C GLU A 22 7.13 12.56 -5.36
N LEU A 23 6.89 11.47 -4.61
CA LEU A 23 6.26 10.26 -5.14
C LEU A 23 4.84 10.54 -5.65
N LEU A 24 4.02 11.27 -4.89
CA LEU A 24 2.66 11.65 -5.27
C LEU A 24 2.63 12.52 -6.54
N ASN A 25 3.62 13.40 -6.71
CA ASN A 25 3.74 14.26 -7.89
C ASN A 25 4.45 13.58 -9.09
N THR A 26 4.93 12.35 -8.93
CA THR A 26 5.61 11.60 -10.00
C THR A 26 4.57 10.89 -10.87
N ARG A 27 4.74 10.90 -12.20
CA ARG A 27 3.92 10.09 -13.12
C ARG A 27 4.01 8.63 -12.73
N VAL A 28 2.88 7.94 -12.76
CA VAL A 28 2.81 6.52 -12.41
C VAL A 28 3.89 5.76 -13.19
N CYS A 29 3.97 5.86 -14.52
CA CYS A 29 5.00 5.18 -15.33
C CYS A 29 6.46 5.51 -14.99
N ASP A 30 6.74 6.59 -14.26
CA ASP A 30 8.10 7.04 -13.93
C ASP A 30 8.55 6.62 -12.51
N LEU A 31 7.65 6.03 -11.69
CA LEU A 31 8.06 5.57 -10.35
C LEU A 31 9.10 4.45 -10.46
N LYS A 32 10.14 4.56 -9.65
CA LYS A 32 11.18 3.53 -9.54
C LYS A 32 10.77 2.52 -8.48
N LEU A 33 10.32 1.34 -8.91
CA LEU A 33 9.81 0.29 -8.03
C LEU A 33 10.96 -0.54 -7.44
N ASN A 34 11.14 -0.49 -6.12
CA ASN A 34 12.11 -1.30 -5.39
C ASN A 34 11.48 -2.63 -4.96
N PHE A 35 11.30 -3.52 -5.93
CA PHE A 35 10.52 -4.74 -5.77
C PHE A 35 11.16 -5.81 -4.89
N GLU A 36 12.49 -5.98 -4.94
CA GLU A 36 13.17 -7.14 -4.36
C GLU A 36 13.00 -7.29 -2.85
N GLU A 37 12.86 -6.18 -2.12
CA GLU A 37 12.74 -6.17 -0.66
C GLU A 37 11.30 -6.26 -0.14
N THR A 38 10.33 -6.32 -1.06
CA THR A 38 8.90 -6.31 -0.71
C THR A 38 8.42 -7.64 -0.13
N LEU A 39 7.33 -7.60 0.64
CA LEU A 39 6.61 -8.82 1.04
C LEU A 39 6.11 -9.59 -0.18
N LEU A 40 5.66 -8.88 -1.21
CA LEU A 40 5.19 -9.45 -2.46
C LEU A 40 6.25 -10.34 -3.13
N ASN A 41 7.50 -9.88 -3.25
CA ASN A 41 8.58 -10.68 -3.85
C ASN A 41 8.76 -12.02 -3.12
N ARG A 42 8.84 -11.98 -1.78
CA ARG A 42 8.93 -13.19 -0.94
C ARG A 42 7.74 -14.13 -1.16
N CYS A 43 6.53 -13.59 -1.31
CA CYS A 43 5.33 -14.39 -1.61
C CYS A 43 5.38 -15.01 -3.00
N ILE A 44 5.89 -14.32 -4.02
CA ILE A 44 6.07 -14.87 -5.37
C ILE A 44 7.10 -16.01 -5.39
N GLU A 45 8.24 -15.84 -4.72
CA GLU A 45 9.24 -16.91 -4.56
C GLU A 45 8.65 -18.14 -3.87
N LYS A 46 7.86 -17.91 -2.83
CA LYS A 46 7.14 -18.96 -2.10
C LYS A 46 6.12 -19.67 -3.00
N LEU A 47 5.32 -18.94 -3.78
CA LEU A 47 4.40 -19.50 -4.77
C LEU A 47 5.15 -20.40 -5.76
N TYR A 48 6.26 -19.94 -6.34
CA TYR A 48 7.05 -20.72 -7.29
C TYR A 48 7.66 -21.98 -6.64
N SER A 49 8.04 -21.90 -5.37
CA SER A 49 8.48 -23.07 -4.60
C SER A 49 7.35 -24.08 -4.38
N GLU A 50 6.12 -23.62 -4.10
CA GLU A 50 4.93 -24.48 -3.97
C GLU A 50 4.58 -25.18 -5.29
N LEU A 51 4.62 -24.47 -6.41
CA LEU A 51 4.43 -25.04 -7.74
C LEU A 51 5.49 -26.10 -8.06
N ALA A 52 6.75 -25.81 -7.75
CA ALA A 52 7.86 -26.75 -7.95
C ALA A 52 7.70 -28.01 -7.08
N ALA A 53 7.29 -27.87 -5.82
CA ALA A 53 7.00 -29.00 -4.92
C ALA A 53 5.87 -29.90 -5.46
N LYS A 54 4.90 -29.32 -6.18
CA LYS A 54 3.83 -30.06 -6.87
C LYS A 54 4.23 -30.55 -8.27
N LYS A 55 5.47 -30.29 -8.71
CA LYS A 55 6.02 -30.61 -10.04
C LYS A 55 5.21 -29.98 -11.18
N VAL A 56 4.66 -28.78 -10.96
CA VAL A 56 4.05 -27.97 -12.02
C VAL A 56 5.17 -27.19 -12.71
N GLN A 57 5.36 -27.42 -14.01
CA GLN A 57 6.48 -26.83 -14.76
C GLN A 57 6.21 -25.37 -15.14
N TYR A 58 4.96 -25.04 -15.49
CA TYR A 58 4.60 -23.69 -15.86
C TYR A 58 4.67 -22.75 -14.65
N ARG A 59 5.43 -21.66 -14.81
CA ARG A 59 5.51 -20.55 -13.85
C ARG A 59 4.92 -19.32 -14.54
N PRO A 60 3.69 -18.90 -14.18
CA PRO A 60 3.12 -17.69 -14.74
C PRO A 60 4.04 -16.50 -14.49
N GLY A 61 4.23 -15.67 -15.51
CA GLY A 61 4.79 -14.34 -15.33
C GLY A 61 3.79 -13.44 -14.59
N TYR A 62 4.25 -12.25 -14.20
CA TYR A 62 3.41 -11.22 -13.63
C TYR A 62 3.72 -9.86 -14.27
N TYR A 63 2.78 -8.93 -14.13
CA TYR A 63 2.96 -7.52 -14.48
C TYR A 63 2.23 -6.64 -13.47
N PHE A 64 2.67 -5.40 -13.35
CA PHE A 64 2.02 -4.42 -12.47
C PHE A 64 0.90 -3.68 -13.21
N THR A 65 -0.27 -3.58 -12.57
CA THR A 65 -1.48 -2.95 -13.12
C THR A 65 -1.97 -1.82 -12.23
N CYS A 66 -2.74 -0.88 -12.82
CA CYS A 66 -3.34 0.28 -12.15
C CYS A 66 -4.87 0.32 -12.31
N GLY A 67 -5.54 -0.84 -12.31
CA GLY A 67 -7.01 -0.94 -12.38
C GLY A 67 -7.65 -0.96 -10.99
N ALA A 68 -8.88 -0.45 -10.87
CA ALA A 68 -9.64 -0.38 -9.60
C ALA A 68 -9.95 -1.76 -8.96
N ASP A 69 -9.82 -2.85 -9.72
CA ASP A 69 -9.93 -4.24 -9.26
C ASP A 69 -8.55 -4.88 -9.35
N GLU A 70 -7.72 -4.58 -8.35
CA GLU A 70 -6.26 -4.51 -8.51
C GLU A 70 -5.54 -5.86 -8.73
N TRP A 71 -6.21 -7.00 -8.49
CA TRP A 71 -5.72 -8.35 -8.76
C TRP A 71 -6.50 -9.00 -9.89
N GLY A 72 -5.82 -9.72 -10.77
CA GLY A 72 -6.53 -10.49 -11.79
C GLY A 72 -5.63 -11.17 -12.80
N CYS A 73 -6.25 -11.98 -13.65
CA CYS A 73 -5.63 -12.64 -14.79
C CYS A 73 -6.43 -12.20 -16.04
N PRO A 74 -5.85 -11.44 -17.00
CA PRO A 74 -6.62 -10.98 -18.16
C PRO A 74 -7.23 -12.18 -18.91
N ASP A 75 -8.45 -12.01 -19.44
CA ASP A 75 -9.20 -13.12 -20.04
C ASP A 75 -8.36 -13.90 -21.06
N ARG A 76 -8.17 -15.20 -20.76
CA ARG A 76 -7.39 -16.15 -21.59
C ARG A 76 -5.92 -15.78 -21.79
N VAL A 77 -5.36 -14.82 -21.03
CA VAL A 77 -3.94 -14.46 -21.05
C VAL A 77 -3.25 -15.02 -19.82
N PRO A 78 -2.27 -15.93 -19.94
CA PRO A 78 -1.73 -16.67 -18.81
C PRO A 78 -0.67 -15.89 -18.02
N ILE A 79 -1.04 -14.71 -17.51
CA ILE A 79 -0.18 -13.79 -16.76
C ILE A 79 -0.93 -13.21 -15.56
N ILE A 80 -0.23 -13.01 -14.44
CA ILE A 80 -0.81 -12.47 -13.21
C ILE A 80 -0.68 -10.94 -13.22
N GLY A 81 -1.80 -10.22 -13.15
CA GLY A 81 -1.86 -8.79 -12.87
C GLY A 81 -1.81 -8.55 -11.37
N ILE A 82 -0.86 -7.71 -10.95
CA ILE A 82 -0.62 -7.39 -9.53
C ILE A 82 -0.73 -5.87 -9.35
N PRO A 83 -1.36 -5.38 -8.25
CA PRO A 83 -1.39 -3.95 -7.96
C PRO A 83 0.02 -3.37 -7.90
N PHE A 84 0.28 -2.29 -8.64
CA PHE A 84 1.64 -1.73 -8.73
C PHE A 84 2.17 -1.18 -7.39
N HIS A 85 1.30 -0.74 -6.49
CA HIS A 85 1.70 -0.21 -5.17
C HIS A 85 2.32 -1.25 -4.25
N LEU A 86 2.09 -2.54 -4.52
CA LEU A 86 2.75 -3.66 -3.81
C LEU A 86 4.19 -3.89 -4.26
N ALA A 87 4.61 -3.26 -5.35
CA ALA A 87 5.95 -3.39 -5.90
C ALA A 87 7.00 -2.51 -5.21
N ASP A 88 6.60 -1.69 -4.22
CA ASP A 88 7.51 -0.85 -3.45
C ASP A 88 6.97 -0.59 -2.04
N ASN A 89 7.83 -0.72 -1.02
CA ASN A 89 7.45 -0.52 0.37
C ASN A 89 6.98 0.92 0.69
N LYS A 90 7.47 1.93 -0.04
CA LYS A 90 7.03 3.33 0.09
C LYS A 90 5.63 3.51 -0.49
N LEU A 91 5.31 2.90 -1.62
CA LEU A 91 3.96 2.93 -2.19
C LEU A 91 2.96 2.19 -1.29
N THR A 92 3.32 1.00 -0.80
CA THR A 92 2.50 0.28 0.20
C THR A 92 2.30 1.09 1.49
N ARG A 93 3.29 1.91 1.89
CA ARG A 93 3.16 2.83 3.02
C ARG A 93 2.17 3.96 2.71
N ILE A 94 2.19 4.53 1.52
CA ILE A 94 1.23 5.56 1.08
C ILE A 94 -0.19 5.01 1.15
N GLU A 95 -0.45 3.84 0.58
CA GLU A 95 -1.76 3.16 0.61
C GLU A 95 -2.29 3.05 2.04
N ARG A 96 -1.45 2.53 2.95
CA ARG A 96 -1.79 2.37 4.37
C ARG A 96 -2.07 3.70 5.06
N GLU A 97 -1.28 4.75 4.78
CA GLU A 97 -1.47 6.08 5.38
C GLU A 97 -2.68 6.82 4.83
N MET A 98 -3.15 6.47 3.62
CA MET A 98 -4.38 6.99 3.01
C MET A 98 -5.63 6.17 3.37
N GLY A 99 -5.45 5.01 4.02
CA GLY A 99 -6.55 4.17 4.50
C GLY A 99 -7.09 3.18 3.46
N TYR A 100 -6.35 2.92 2.39
CA TYR A 100 -6.67 1.87 1.42
C TYR A 100 -6.36 0.46 1.96
N THR A 101 -6.76 -0.56 1.19
CA THR A 101 -6.60 -1.97 1.57
C THR A 101 -5.13 -2.34 1.72
N THR A 102 -4.80 -2.94 2.87
CA THR A 102 -3.47 -3.52 3.14
C THR A 102 -3.51 -5.03 3.02
N TYR A 103 -2.43 -5.64 2.55
CA TYR A 103 -2.33 -7.09 2.35
C TYR A 103 -1.27 -7.68 3.29
N ASP A 104 -1.62 -8.70 4.05
CA ASP A 104 -0.65 -9.50 4.78
C ASP A 104 -0.14 -10.69 3.94
N GLU A 105 0.78 -11.50 4.49
CA GLU A 105 1.33 -12.66 3.77
C GLU A 105 0.23 -13.67 3.40
N ARG A 106 -0.79 -13.85 4.25
CA ARG A 106 -1.87 -14.79 4.01
C ARG A 106 -2.74 -14.31 2.85
N ASP A 107 -3.07 -13.02 2.81
CA ASP A 107 -3.85 -12.41 1.74
C ASP A 107 -3.12 -12.53 0.40
N LEU A 108 -1.85 -12.12 0.35
CA LEU A 108 -1.03 -12.20 -0.86
C LEU A 108 -0.88 -13.64 -1.37
N MET A 109 -0.60 -14.59 -0.47
CA MET A 109 -0.46 -15.99 -0.86
C MET A 109 -1.78 -16.59 -1.34
N PHE A 110 -2.93 -16.14 -0.83
CA PHE A 110 -4.22 -16.57 -1.34
C PHE A 110 -4.43 -16.05 -2.77
N LEU A 111 -4.31 -14.74 -2.98
CA LEU A 111 -4.52 -14.07 -4.27
C LEU A 111 -3.56 -14.62 -5.34
N LEU A 112 -2.27 -14.72 -5.02
CA LEU A 112 -1.27 -15.28 -5.93
C LEU A 112 -1.59 -16.71 -6.38
N ARG A 113 -2.06 -17.58 -5.47
CA ARG A 113 -2.44 -18.95 -5.82
C ARG A 113 -3.72 -18.99 -6.65
N HIS A 114 -4.68 -18.13 -6.34
CA HIS A 114 -5.92 -17.99 -7.08
C HIS A 114 -5.64 -17.55 -8.53
N GLU A 115 -4.91 -16.45 -8.72
CA GLU A 115 -4.54 -15.95 -10.05
C GLU A 115 -3.66 -16.93 -10.84
N THR A 116 -2.79 -17.68 -10.14
CA THR A 116 -2.04 -18.78 -10.75
C THR A 116 -2.96 -19.88 -11.28
N GLY A 117 -4.10 -20.12 -10.62
CA GLY A 117 -5.14 -21.02 -11.09
C GLY A 117 -5.68 -20.60 -12.45
N HIS A 118 -6.11 -19.34 -12.60
CA HIS A 118 -6.51 -18.79 -13.90
C HIS A 118 -5.40 -18.89 -14.93
N ALA A 119 -4.20 -18.44 -14.60
CA ALA A 119 -3.07 -18.44 -15.54
C ALA A 119 -2.74 -19.85 -16.05
N ILE A 120 -2.78 -20.87 -15.19
CA ILE A 120 -2.61 -22.27 -15.60
C ILE A 120 -3.79 -22.76 -16.45
N SER A 121 -5.02 -22.42 -16.07
CA SER A 121 -6.22 -22.73 -16.87
C SER A 121 -6.08 -22.23 -18.30
N TYR A 122 -5.61 -20.99 -18.45
CA TYR A 122 -5.46 -20.32 -19.75
C TYR A 122 -4.27 -20.87 -20.54
N ALA A 123 -3.12 -21.05 -19.87
CA ALA A 123 -1.90 -21.54 -20.51
C ALA A 123 -2.11 -22.92 -21.16
N TYR A 124 -2.91 -23.79 -20.53
CA TYR A 124 -3.20 -25.15 -21.00
C TYR A 124 -4.60 -25.33 -21.58
N GLN A 125 -5.37 -24.24 -21.72
CA GLN A 125 -6.75 -24.22 -22.19
C GLN A 125 -7.65 -25.27 -21.49
N LEU A 126 -7.48 -25.42 -20.17
CA LEU A 126 -8.10 -26.49 -19.38
C LEU A 126 -9.63 -26.43 -19.41
N TYR A 127 -10.17 -25.21 -19.51
CA TYR A 127 -11.60 -24.94 -19.62
C TYR A 127 -12.29 -25.55 -20.86
N ARG A 128 -11.51 -26.00 -21.86
CA ARG A 128 -12.05 -26.71 -23.04
C ARG A 128 -12.34 -28.19 -22.78
N ASN A 129 -11.90 -28.73 -21.65
CA ASN A 129 -12.07 -30.14 -21.33
C ASN A 129 -13.51 -30.43 -20.86
N GLU A 130 -14.14 -31.47 -21.40
CA GLU A 130 -15.54 -31.82 -21.05
C GLU A 130 -15.72 -32.20 -19.57
N GLU A 131 -14.73 -32.86 -18.94
CA GLU A 131 -14.79 -33.15 -17.50
C GLU A 131 -14.66 -31.86 -16.67
N TRP A 132 -13.87 -30.89 -17.13
CA TRP A 132 -13.81 -29.54 -16.52
C TRP A 132 -15.19 -28.89 -16.56
N LYS A 133 -15.80 -28.84 -17.74
CA LYS A 133 -17.12 -28.23 -17.96
C LYS A 133 -18.21 -28.91 -17.14
N GLY A 134 -18.17 -30.25 -17.04
CA GLY A 134 -19.11 -31.02 -16.22
C GLY A 134 -18.97 -30.76 -14.70
N LEU A 135 -17.78 -30.38 -14.22
CA LEU A 135 -17.52 -30.14 -12.80
C LEU A 135 -17.70 -28.68 -12.36
N PHE A 136 -17.27 -27.72 -13.19
CA PHE A 136 -17.26 -26.29 -12.85
C PHE A 136 -18.40 -25.52 -13.54
N GLY A 137 -18.82 -25.95 -14.73
CA GLY A 137 -19.87 -25.29 -15.52
C GLY A 137 -19.34 -24.66 -16.81
N ASP A 138 -20.14 -23.79 -17.42
CA ASP A 138 -19.79 -23.13 -18.68
C ASP A 138 -18.80 -21.99 -18.47
N PHE A 139 -17.59 -22.15 -18.99
CA PHE A 139 -16.54 -21.13 -18.97
C PHE A 139 -16.93 -19.84 -19.70
N ASN A 140 -17.79 -19.90 -20.72
CA ASN A 140 -18.18 -18.71 -21.49
C ASN A 140 -19.38 -17.97 -20.87
N LYS A 141 -19.79 -18.35 -19.66
CA LYS A 141 -20.85 -17.66 -18.95
C LYS A 141 -20.45 -16.20 -18.73
N THR A 142 -21.40 -15.28 -18.89
CA THR A 142 -21.12 -13.87 -18.61
C THR A 142 -20.82 -13.67 -17.12
N TYR A 143 -19.73 -12.97 -16.83
CA TYR A 143 -19.40 -12.57 -15.46
C TYR A 143 -20.52 -11.68 -14.88
N PRO A 144 -20.84 -11.83 -13.58
CA PRO A 144 -21.77 -10.94 -12.90
C PRO A 144 -21.29 -9.48 -12.95
N SER A 145 -22.18 -8.55 -13.29
CA SER A 145 -21.84 -7.13 -13.32
C SER A 145 -21.57 -6.59 -11.91
N ASN A 146 -20.56 -5.72 -11.79
CA ASN A 146 -20.19 -5.02 -10.55
C ASN A 146 -19.98 -5.96 -9.34
N PHE A 147 -19.42 -7.15 -9.56
CA PHE A 147 -19.20 -8.17 -8.52
C PHE A 147 -20.47 -8.59 -7.74
N LYS A 148 -21.67 -8.30 -8.27
CA LYS A 148 -22.94 -8.66 -7.64
C LYS A 148 -23.38 -10.04 -8.11
N TYR A 149 -23.06 -11.07 -7.32
CA TYR A 149 -23.52 -12.43 -7.56
C TYR A 149 -24.31 -12.98 -6.37
N LYS A 150 -25.30 -13.84 -6.67
CA LYS A 150 -26.03 -14.58 -5.65
C LYS A 150 -25.19 -15.79 -5.24
N PHE A 151 -25.01 -15.98 -3.94
CA PHE A 151 -24.31 -17.14 -3.39
C PHE A 151 -25.15 -17.84 -2.32
N ASN A 152 -24.91 -19.13 -2.14
CA ASN A 152 -25.45 -19.90 -1.03
C ASN A 152 -24.32 -20.21 -0.02
N PRO A 153 -24.31 -19.59 1.17
CA PRO A 153 -23.25 -19.76 2.15
C PRO A 153 -23.19 -21.18 2.75
N PHE A 154 -24.26 -21.97 2.60
CA PHE A 154 -24.34 -23.35 3.09
C PHE A 154 -23.99 -24.40 2.02
N SER A 155 -23.69 -23.97 0.79
CA SER A 155 -23.33 -24.89 -0.28
C SER A 155 -22.00 -25.59 0.02
N ARG A 156 -22.00 -26.93 -0.07
CA ARG A 156 -20.80 -27.78 0.05
C ARG A 156 -20.21 -28.16 -1.31
N ASN A 157 -20.77 -27.64 -2.40
CA ASN A 157 -20.30 -27.88 -3.77
C ASN A 157 -19.04 -27.08 -4.11
N TYR A 158 -18.71 -26.08 -3.30
CA TYR A 158 -17.57 -25.19 -3.50
C TYR A 158 -16.56 -25.36 -2.35
N VAL A 159 -15.30 -25.03 -2.63
CA VAL A 159 -14.31 -24.91 -1.55
C VAL A 159 -14.66 -23.74 -0.64
N LYS A 160 -14.23 -23.80 0.62
CA LYS A 160 -14.37 -22.70 1.57
C LYS A 160 -13.51 -21.53 1.08
N SER A 161 -14.12 -20.35 0.99
CA SER A 161 -13.41 -19.11 0.68
C SER A 161 -12.27 -18.88 1.66
N GLN A 162 -11.10 -18.52 1.12
CA GLN A 162 -9.91 -18.28 1.93
C GLN A 162 -9.56 -16.79 2.07
N GLY A 163 -10.20 -15.91 1.29
CA GLY A 163 -10.10 -14.46 1.35
C GLY A 163 -11.43 -13.74 1.08
N GLU A 164 -11.34 -12.45 0.81
CA GLU A 164 -12.46 -11.59 0.39
C GLU A 164 -12.40 -11.31 -1.12
N PRO A 165 -13.55 -11.16 -1.81
CA PRO A 165 -14.91 -11.29 -1.27
C PRO A 165 -15.26 -12.75 -0.95
N LYS A 166 -15.95 -13.00 0.17
CA LYS A 166 -16.42 -14.35 0.50
C LYS A 166 -17.33 -14.92 -0.58
N TYR A 167 -17.22 -16.23 -0.77
CA TYR A 167 -17.97 -17.06 -1.71
C TYR A 167 -17.66 -16.83 -3.19
N TYR A 168 -16.49 -16.26 -3.51
CA TYR A 168 -16.10 -15.92 -4.89
C TYR A 168 -16.10 -17.10 -5.87
N ALA A 169 -15.81 -18.31 -5.39
CA ALA A 169 -15.99 -19.56 -6.15
C ALA A 169 -17.40 -19.75 -6.75
N GLN A 170 -18.44 -19.06 -6.24
CA GLN A 170 -19.81 -19.14 -6.77
C GLN A 170 -20.12 -18.07 -7.84
N ALA A 171 -19.22 -17.12 -8.07
CA ALA A 171 -19.43 -16.02 -8.99
C ALA A 171 -19.41 -16.48 -10.46
N HIS A 172 -18.44 -17.32 -10.81
CA HIS A 172 -18.25 -17.82 -12.17
C HIS A 172 -17.52 -19.19 -12.16
N PRO A 173 -17.75 -20.08 -13.13
CA PRO A 173 -17.05 -21.38 -13.22
C PRO A 173 -15.53 -21.28 -13.22
N ASP A 174 -14.98 -20.20 -13.77
CA ASP A 174 -13.53 -19.97 -13.75
C ASP A 174 -13.03 -19.60 -12.33
N GLU A 175 -13.79 -18.81 -11.56
CA GLU A 175 -13.48 -18.53 -10.14
C GLU A 175 -13.53 -19.80 -9.28
N ASP A 176 -14.51 -20.66 -9.54
CA ASP A 176 -14.63 -21.96 -8.86
C ASP A 176 -13.39 -22.83 -9.10
N PHE A 177 -12.87 -22.82 -10.33
CA PHE A 177 -11.63 -23.51 -10.67
C PHE A 177 -10.42 -22.89 -9.96
N ALA A 178 -10.27 -21.56 -10.02
CA ALA A 178 -9.14 -20.85 -9.42
C ALA A 178 -9.09 -21.00 -7.89
N GLU A 179 -10.23 -20.88 -7.20
CA GLU A 179 -10.37 -21.14 -5.77
C GLU A 179 -10.06 -22.62 -5.42
N THR A 180 -10.57 -23.57 -6.21
CA THR A 180 -10.27 -24.99 -6.03
C THR A 180 -8.76 -25.26 -6.21
N PHE A 181 -8.14 -24.64 -7.21
CA PHE A 181 -6.71 -24.73 -7.47
C PHE A 181 -5.90 -24.17 -6.29
N ALA A 182 -6.27 -23.01 -5.76
CA ALA A 182 -5.58 -22.39 -4.62
C ALA A 182 -5.58 -23.30 -3.38
N VAL A 183 -6.71 -23.94 -3.07
CA VAL A 183 -6.82 -24.91 -1.96
C VAL A 183 -5.96 -26.16 -2.20
N TRP A 184 -5.91 -26.64 -3.44
CA TRP A 184 -5.09 -27.80 -3.83
C TRP A 184 -3.58 -27.52 -3.73
N LEU A 185 -3.16 -26.32 -4.14
CA LEU A 185 -1.77 -25.88 -4.15
C LEU A 185 -1.27 -25.63 -2.72
N THR A 186 -2.11 -25.03 -1.88
CA THR A 186 -1.79 -24.66 -0.50
C THR A 186 -1.14 -25.83 0.27
N PRO A 187 0.11 -25.67 0.77
CA PRO A 187 0.80 -26.70 1.54
C PRO A 187 0.03 -27.06 2.81
N ARG A 188 0.04 -28.34 3.17
CA ARG A 188 -0.59 -28.85 4.42
C ARG A 188 -2.08 -28.50 4.56
N SER A 189 -2.79 -28.18 3.47
CA SER A 189 -4.22 -27.88 3.51
C SER A 189 -5.09 -29.07 3.93
N ASN A 190 -4.54 -30.29 3.89
CA ASN A 190 -5.23 -31.54 4.23
C ASN A 190 -6.59 -31.66 3.54
N TRP A 191 -6.70 -31.12 2.32
CA TRP A 191 -7.97 -30.96 1.62
C TRP A 191 -8.75 -32.27 1.46
N ARG A 192 -8.05 -33.41 1.33
CA ARG A 192 -8.68 -34.73 1.31
C ARG A 192 -9.47 -35.05 2.56
N VAL A 193 -8.98 -34.63 3.73
CA VAL A 193 -9.65 -34.83 5.02
C VAL A 193 -10.73 -33.77 5.23
N VAL A 194 -10.41 -32.50 4.93
CA VAL A 194 -11.31 -31.37 5.13
C VAL A 194 -12.58 -31.50 4.28
N TYR A 195 -12.45 -31.94 3.03
CA TYR A 195 -13.55 -32.01 2.06
C TYR A 195 -14.10 -33.44 1.86
N LYS A 196 -13.67 -34.46 2.63
CA LYS A 196 -14.06 -35.87 2.41
C LYS A 196 -15.57 -36.12 2.26
N ASN A 197 -16.38 -35.34 2.98
CA ASN A 197 -17.84 -35.44 3.00
C ASN A 197 -18.53 -34.29 2.24
N TRP A 198 -17.78 -33.54 1.43
CA TRP A 198 -18.27 -32.41 0.64
C TRP A 198 -18.20 -32.76 -0.84
N PRO A 199 -19.23 -32.50 -1.64
CA PRO A 199 -19.19 -32.72 -3.09
C PRO A 199 -18.01 -32.02 -3.80
N ALA A 200 -17.53 -30.89 -3.26
CA ALA A 200 -16.34 -30.18 -3.74
C ALA A 200 -15.07 -31.06 -3.83
N ILE A 201 -15.00 -32.18 -3.09
CA ILE A 201 -13.86 -33.11 -3.19
C ILE A 201 -13.62 -33.61 -4.61
N LYS A 202 -14.68 -33.79 -5.40
CA LYS A 202 -14.59 -34.23 -6.80
C LYS A 202 -13.78 -33.25 -7.65
N LYS A 203 -13.95 -31.95 -7.42
CA LYS A 203 -13.19 -30.87 -8.10
C LYS A 203 -11.73 -30.88 -7.69
N LEU A 204 -11.43 -31.05 -6.40
CA LEU A 204 -10.06 -31.12 -5.89
C LEU A 204 -9.32 -32.36 -6.41
N GLU A 205 -9.99 -33.52 -6.47
CA GLU A 205 -9.44 -34.73 -7.08
C GLU A 205 -9.21 -34.57 -8.58
N TYR A 206 -10.13 -33.91 -9.28
CA TYR A 206 -9.98 -33.57 -10.68
C TYR A 206 -8.76 -32.67 -10.92
N VAL A 207 -8.65 -31.55 -10.20
CA VAL A 207 -7.47 -30.66 -10.27
C VAL A 207 -6.19 -31.44 -10.00
N HIS A 208 -6.17 -32.31 -8.99
CA HIS A 208 -4.99 -33.14 -8.72
C HIS A 208 -4.61 -34.05 -9.90
N ARG A 209 -5.57 -34.78 -10.50
CA ARG A 209 -5.31 -35.62 -11.68
C ARG A 209 -4.87 -34.79 -12.87
N LEU A 210 -5.52 -33.65 -13.09
CA LEU A 210 -5.23 -32.74 -14.20
C LEU A 210 -3.82 -32.19 -14.11
N MET A 211 -3.42 -31.70 -12.93
CA MET A 211 -2.07 -31.20 -12.68
C MET A 211 -1.00 -32.27 -12.88
N VAL A 212 -1.27 -33.54 -12.53
CA VAL A 212 -0.39 -34.67 -12.84
C VAL A 212 -0.27 -34.91 -14.34
N LYS A 213 -1.38 -34.84 -15.09
CA LYS A 213 -1.43 -35.05 -16.54
C LYS A 213 -0.64 -33.99 -17.32
N ILE A 214 -0.70 -32.73 -16.91
CA ILE A 214 -0.04 -31.62 -17.62
C ILE A 214 1.45 -31.45 -17.26
N ARG A 215 1.99 -32.15 -16.25
CA ARG A 215 3.40 -32.01 -15.82
C ARG A 215 4.44 -32.15 -16.92
N ARG A 216 4.14 -32.93 -17.96
CA ARG A 216 5.05 -33.19 -19.09
C ARG A 216 4.61 -32.49 -20.37
N ARG A 217 3.61 -31.62 -20.30
CA ARG A 217 3.08 -30.87 -21.42
C ARG A 217 3.60 -29.44 -21.36
N LYS A 218 3.94 -28.90 -22.52
CA LYS A 218 4.20 -27.46 -22.66
C LYS A 218 2.85 -26.72 -22.65
N PRO A 219 2.81 -25.49 -22.11
CA PRO A 219 1.65 -24.62 -22.27
C PRO A 219 1.39 -24.33 -23.76
N GLU A 220 0.13 -24.19 -24.12
CA GLU A 220 -0.36 -23.90 -25.47
C GLU A 220 -0.46 -22.38 -25.72
N VAL A 221 -0.77 -21.61 -24.68
CA VAL A 221 -0.80 -20.15 -24.71
C VAL A 221 0.34 -19.63 -23.82
N LEU A 222 1.10 -18.66 -24.32
CA LEU A 222 2.26 -18.10 -23.63
C LEU A 222 2.16 -16.61 -23.35
N ALA A 223 1.40 -15.86 -24.16
CA ALA A 223 1.32 -14.41 -24.08
C ALA A 223 0.00 -13.90 -24.66
N GLY A 224 -0.31 -12.65 -24.35
CA GLY A 224 -1.48 -11.93 -24.82
C GLY A 224 -1.42 -10.47 -24.37
N PRO A 225 -2.44 -9.65 -24.71
CA PRO A 225 -2.47 -8.24 -24.33
C PRO A 225 -2.60 -8.06 -22.82
N LEU A 226 -1.85 -7.10 -22.26
CA LEU A 226 -1.92 -6.74 -20.85
C LEU A 226 -3.10 -5.78 -20.62
N HIS A 227 -3.75 -5.91 -19.46
CA HIS A 227 -4.85 -5.02 -19.06
C HIS A 227 -4.35 -3.94 -18.11
N SER A 228 -4.43 -2.67 -18.54
CA SER A 228 -4.05 -1.50 -17.73
C SER A 228 -2.60 -1.57 -17.17
N PRO A 229 -1.58 -1.93 -17.97
CA PRO A 229 -0.21 -2.05 -17.47
C PRO A 229 0.31 -0.72 -16.94
N TYR A 230 0.98 -0.76 -15.80
CA TYR A 230 1.52 0.39 -15.09
C TYR A 230 2.41 1.29 -15.97
N GLN A 231 3.22 0.70 -16.86
CA GLN A 231 4.11 1.44 -17.77
C GLN A 231 3.36 2.34 -18.76
N SER A 232 2.06 2.12 -18.97
CA SER A 232 1.23 2.94 -19.88
C SER A 232 0.60 4.16 -19.20
N LYS A 233 0.80 4.36 -17.90
CA LYS A 233 0.07 5.35 -17.09
C LYS A 233 0.84 6.65 -16.95
N THR A 234 0.42 7.68 -17.68
CA THR A 234 1.09 8.98 -17.74
C THR A 234 0.58 10.02 -16.74
N TYR A 235 -0.53 9.73 -16.03
CA TYR A 235 -0.98 10.54 -14.91
C TYR A 235 -0.07 10.38 -13.69
N THR A 236 -0.06 11.37 -12.81
CA THR A 236 0.66 11.37 -11.53
C THR A 236 0.03 10.42 -10.52
N LEU A 237 0.82 9.99 -9.53
CA LEU A 237 0.32 9.12 -8.47
C LEU A 237 -0.80 9.79 -7.65
N ILE A 238 -0.80 11.11 -7.47
CA ILE A 238 -1.89 11.81 -6.81
C ILE A 238 -3.18 11.80 -7.63
N GLU A 239 -3.08 11.94 -8.96
CA GLU A 239 -4.21 11.84 -9.88
C GLU A 239 -4.78 10.41 -9.91
N TYR A 240 -3.94 9.38 -9.77
CA TYR A 240 -4.38 7.99 -9.60
C TYR A 240 -5.33 7.83 -8.40
N TYR A 241 -4.98 8.45 -7.28
CA TYR A 241 -5.79 8.43 -6.06
C TYR A 241 -7.01 9.34 -6.12
N GLY A 242 -7.09 10.25 -7.10
CA GLY A 242 -8.16 11.24 -7.19
C GLY A 242 -8.13 12.27 -6.06
N GLU A 243 -6.93 12.54 -5.53
CA GLU A 243 -6.70 13.45 -4.40
C GLU A 243 -6.06 14.77 -4.85
N ASP A 244 -6.02 15.76 -3.96
CA ASP A 244 -5.37 17.06 -4.21
C ASP A 244 -3.94 17.08 -3.65
N LEU A 245 -2.97 17.43 -4.50
CA LEU A 245 -1.55 17.53 -4.13
C LEU A 245 -1.31 18.61 -3.07
N ASP A 246 -2.12 19.67 -3.05
CA ASP A 246 -1.99 20.76 -2.07
C ASP A 246 -2.20 20.27 -0.63
N ASN A 247 -2.96 19.17 -0.43
CA ASN A 247 -3.14 18.54 0.89
C ASN A 247 -1.82 18.01 1.50
N PHE A 248 -0.77 17.84 0.69
CA PHE A 248 0.51 17.28 1.10
C PHE A 248 1.65 18.33 1.15
N LYS A 249 1.45 19.50 0.54
CA LYS A 249 2.47 20.54 0.35
C LYS A 249 3.03 21.07 1.67
N ASP A 250 2.16 21.41 2.62
CA ASP A 250 2.55 22.03 3.90
C ASP A 250 3.40 21.12 4.79
N LYS A 251 3.22 19.81 4.64
CA LYS A 251 4.01 18.80 5.36
C LYS A 251 5.34 18.54 4.67
N ALA A 252 5.34 18.51 3.33
CA ALA A 252 6.53 18.32 2.52
C ALA A 252 7.53 19.48 2.65
N LEU A 253 7.06 20.73 2.68
CA LEU A 253 7.92 21.91 2.64
C LEU A 253 8.55 22.30 3.98
N GLY A 254 8.21 21.62 5.09
CA GLY A 254 8.79 21.97 6.40
C GLY A 254 8.68 23.48 6.71
N ILE A 255 7.54 24.10 6.37
CA ILE A 255 7.40 25.56 6.18
C ILE A 255 7.90 26.40 7.36
N TYR A 256 7.92 25.85 8.56
CA TYR A 256 8.36 26.54 9.79
C TYR A 256 9.70 26.02 10.32
N ASP A 257 10.39 25.14 9.61
CA ASP A 257 11.60 24.48 10.12
C ASP A 257 12.73 25.48 10.36
N ASP A 258 12.95 26.41 9.43
CA ASP A 258 13.97 27.45 9.57
C ASP A 258 13.67 28.37 10.76
N ASP A 259 12.41 28.83 10.89
CA ASP A 259 11.98 29.63 12.04
C ASP A 259 12.17 28.85 13.36
N LEU A 260 11.82 27.56 13.37
CA LEU A 260 11.97 26.71 14.55
C LEU A 260 13.44 26.42 14.88
N ASN A 261 14.32 26.30 13.89
CA ASN A 261 15.78 26.19 14.06
C ASN A 261 16.40 27.51 14.54
N MET A 262 15.79 28.66 14.26
CA MET A 262 16.18 29.94 14.88
C MET A 262 15.73 30.03 16.35
N ILE A 263 14.59 29.41 16.69
CA ILE A 263 14.03 29.44 18.04
C ILE A 263 14.65 28.39 18.96
N PHE A 264 14.99 27.20 18.47
CA PHE A 264 15.46 26.09 19.29
C PHE A 264 16.79 25.53 18.76
N ASP A 265 17.56 24.93 19.66
CA ASP A 265 18.85 24.33 19.31
C ASP A 265 18.69 22.82 19.04
N HIS A 266 19.52 22.25 18.17
CA HIS A 266 19.60 20.80 18.05
C HIS A 266 20.11 20.18 19.36
N TYR A 267 19.54 19.02 19.70
CA TYR A 267 19.96 18.28 20.88
C TYR A 267 21.46 17.93 20.84
N THR A 268 22.18 18.29 21.90
CA THR A 268 23.61 17.95 22.07
C THR A 268 23.80 17.17 23.37
N ASN A 269 24.64 16.13 23.35
CA ASN A 269 25.01 15.28 24.50
C ASN A 269 25.94 16.01 25.51
N GLY A 270 25.65 17.27 25.83
CA GLY A 270 26.41 18.07 26.77
C GLY A 270 25.95 17.93 28.22
N PHE A 271 26.83 18.26 29.17
CA PHE A 271 26.61 18.23 30.63
C PHE A 271 25.51 19.20 31.16
N ARG A 272 24.72 19.84 30.28
CA ARG A 272 23.65 20.78 30.66
C ARG A 272 22.29 20.10 30.60
N LYS A 273 21.41 20.44 31.55
CA LYS A 273 20.05 19.93 31.62
C LYS A 273 19.21 20.54 30.48
N THR A 274 19.03 19.80 29.39
CA THR A 274 18.24 20.19 28.22
C THR A 274 16.82 19.62 28.31
N ILE A 275 15.85 20.34 27.74
CA ILE A 275 14.47 19.88 27.57
C ILE A 275 14.18 19.82 26.07
N SER A 276 13.52 18.75 25.63
CA SER A 276 13.10 18.63 24.24
C SER A 276 12.04 19.70 23.92
N ALA A 277 12.16 20.35 22.77
CA ALA A 277 11.23 21.40 22.36
C ALA A 277 9.78 20.86 22.26
N LYS A 278 9.61 19.61 21.82
CA LYS A 278 8.30 18.92 21.82
C LYS A 278 7.70 18.83 23.23
N ASP A 279 8.51 18.55 24.26
CA ASP A 279 8.01 18.42 25.63
C ASP A 279 7.67 19.78 26.23
N LEU A 280 8.48 20.80 25.93
CA LEU A 280 8.19 22.18 26.32
C LEU A 280 6.86 22.67 25.73
N ILE A 281 6.63 22.43 24.43
CA ILE A 281 5.37 22.77 23.76
C ILE A 281 4.20 22.00 24.34
N ARG A 282 4.37 20.68 24.56
CA ARG A 282 3.32 19.82 25.12
C ARG A 282 2.88 20.30 26.50
N ARG A 283 3.83 20.65 27.38
CA ARG A 283 3.56 21.16 28.74
C ARG A 283 2.85 22.51 28.72
N ASN A 284 3.19 23.38 27.78
CA ASN A 284 2.67 24.75 27.70
C ASN A 284 1.58 24.93 26.64
N ARG A 285 1.03 23.84 26.09
CA ARG A 285 0.12 23.87 24.94
C ARG A 285 -1.10 24.77 25.17
N ARG A 286 -1.75 24.64 26.33
CA ARG A 286 -2.95 25.43 26.65
C ARG A 286 -2.61 26.92 26.77
N PHE A 287 -1.49 27.23 27.44
CA PHE A 287 -1.00 28.60 27.57
C PHE A 287 -0.75 29.21 26.18
N LEU A 288 0.02 28.55 25.31
CA LEU A 288 0.33 29.03 23.96
C LEU A 288 -0.95 29.31 23.14
N ILE A 289 -1.92 28.39 23.16
CA ILE A 289 -3.17 28.54 22.41
C ILE A 289 -4.00 29.72 22.93
N THR A 290 -4.22 29.80 24.25
CA THR A 290 -5.04 30.86 24.84
C THR A 290 -4.38 32.23 24.69
N THR A 291 -3.06 32.33 24.86
CA THR A 291 -2.29 33.56 24.66
C THR A 291 -2.39 34.06 23.22
N ILE A 292 -2.11 33.21 22.23
CA ILE A 292 -2.18 33.61 20.82
C ILE A 292 -3.63 33.95 20.42
N ALA A 293 -4.61 33.17 20.86
CA ALA A 293 -6.03 33.45 20.58
C ALA A 293 -6.47 34.81 21.14
N THR A 294 -5.98 35.18 22.32
CA THR A 294 -6.29 36.47 22.97
C THR A 294 -5.72 37.63 22.17
N TRP A 295 -4.46 37.55 21.74
CA TRP A 295 -3.81 38.67 21.04
C TRP A 295 -4.18 38.78 19.57
N THR A 296 -4.55 37.67 18.92
CA THR A 296 -4.98 37.66 17.51
C THR A 296 -6.49 37.87 17.34
N GLY A 297 -7.28 37.70 18.41
CA GLY A 297 -8.74 37.63 18.31
C GLY A 297 -9.28 36.36 17.63
N ALA A 298 -8.41 35.42 17.26
CA ALA A 298 -8.79 34.15 16.65
C ALA A 298 -9.46 33.22 17.69
N ARG A 299 -10.37 32.36 17.23
CA ARG A 299 -10.89 31.27 18.07
C ARG A 299 -9.78 30.26 18.35
N GLU A 300 -9.73 29.67 19.55
CA GLU A 300 -8.71 28.66 19.89
C GLU A 300 -8.63 27.49 18.89
N LYS A 301 -9.76 27.12 18.26
CA LYS A 301 -9.80 26.09 17.20
C LYS A 301 -9.02 26.43 15.93
N VAL A 302 -8.74 27.71 15.69
CA VAL A 302 -7.91 28.23 14.59
C VAL A 302 -6.43 28.21 14.98
N VAL A 303 -6.14 28.42 16.26
CA VAL A 303 -4.76 28.47 16.78
C VAL A 303 -4.20 27.07 17.06
N ALA A 304 -5.04 26.15 17.53
CA ALA A 304 -4.63 24.80 17.94
C ALA A 304 -3.88 23.99 16.85
N PRO A 305 -4.27 24.05 15.57
CA PRO A 305 -3.52 23.39 14.48
C PRO A 305 -2.09 23.91 14.32
N VAL A 306 -1.87 25.23 14.46
CA VAL A 306 -0.54 25.85 14.33
C VAL A 306 0.41 25.34 15.41
N ILE A 307 -0.03 25.35 16.67
CA ILE A 307 0.78 24.83 17.79
C ILE A 307 1.04 23.33 17.65
N ASN A 308 0.09 22.57 17.11
CA ASN A 308 0.29 21.16 16.83
C ASN A 308 1.34 20.93 15.72
N LYS A 309 1.36 21.78 14.69
CA LYS A 309 2.36 21.73 13.62
C LYS A 309 3.76 22.04 14.14
N PHE A 310 3.93 23.08 14.96
CA PHE A 310 5.23 23.36 15.61
C PHE A 310 5.70 22.19 16.48
N PHE A 311 4.81 21.59 17.26
CA PHE A 311 5.13 20.39 18.04
C PHE A 311 5.64 19.24 17.16
N GLN A 312 4.98 18.97 16.04
CA GLN A 312 5.37 17.91 15.09
C GLN A 312 6.75 18.19 14.48
N ARG A 313 6.97 19.42 13.98
CA ARG A 313 8.26 19.79 13.37
C ARG A 313 9.41 19.81 14.37
N CYS A 314 9.22 20.36 15.57
CA CYS A 314 10.24 20.29 16.64
C CYS A 314 10.58 18.84 17.04
N ARG A 315 9.62 17.91 16.98
CA ARG A 315 9.85 16.49 17.24
C ARG A 315 10.67 15.85 16.12
N GLU A 316 10.36 16.16 14.86
CA GLU A 316 11.02 15.61 13.68
C GLU A 316 12.45 16.14 13.52
N LEU A 317 12.68 17.42 13.80
CA LEU A 317 14.00 18.07 13.78
C LEU A 317 14.87 17.79 15.02
N ASN A 318 14.32 17.05 16.00
CA ASN A 318 14.95 16.75 17.29
C ASN A 318 15.50 18.00 18.02
N LEU A 319 14.66 19.03 18.10
CA LEU A 319 15.02 20.32 18.69
C LEU A 319 14.86 20.31 20.22
N SER A 320 15.63 21.16 20.87
CA SER A 320 15.76 21.26 22.32
C SER A 320 16.09 22.69 22.76
N THR A 321 15.99 22.93 24.07
CA THR A 321 16.44 24.17 24.71
C THR A 321 17.05 23.84 26.07
N THR A 322 17.85 24.77 26.60
CA THR A 322 18.28 24.71 27.99
C THR A 322 17.15 25.17 28.93
N SER A 323 17.17 24.70 30.19
CA SER A 323 16.16 25.11 31.19
C SER A 323 16.17 26.61 31.49
N GLU A 324 17.31 27.28 31.33
CA GLU A 324 17.45 28.73 31.57
C GLU A 324 16.75 29.56 30.47
N GLU A 325 16.60 29.01 29.26
CA GLU A 325 16.06 29.71 28.10
C GLU A 325 14.58 29.38 27.83
N GLU A 326 13.95 28.49 28.61
CA GLU A 326 12.56 28.02 28.38
C GLU A 326 11.58 29.17 28.13
N SER A 327 11.59 30.18 29.01
CA SER A 327 10.68 31.33 28.90
C SER A 327 10.91 32.15 27.62
N SER A 328 12.18 32.33 27.22
CA SER A 328 12.54 33.07 26.01
C SER A 328 12.11 32.34 24.75
N ARG A 329 12.32 31.01 24.70
CA ARG A 329 11.91 30.20 23.55
C ARG A 329 10.38 30.09 23.45
N LEU A 330 9.68 29.99 24.57
CA LEU A 330 8.21 30.05 24.60
C LEU A 330 7.67 31.39 24.09
N ALA A 331 8.28 32.51 24.47
CA ALA A 331 7.88 33.82 23.97
C ALA A 331 8.10 33.94 22.45
N SER A 332 9.25 33.48 21.96
CA SER A 332 9.57 33.46 20.53
C SER A 332 8.60 32.57 19.73
N LEU A 333 8.26 31.41 20.26
CA LEU A 333 7.28 30.50 19.67
C LEU A 333 5.86 31.10 19.65
N ALA A 334 5.47 31.81 20.71
CA ALA A 334 4.20 32.51 20.76
C ALA A 334 4.14 33.67 19.73
N ALA A 335 5.25 34.37 19.52
CA ALA A 335 5.37 35.42 18.51
C ALA A 335 5.24 34.83 17.09
N LEU A 336 5.98 33.76 16.77
CA LEU A 336 5.85 33.05 15.49
C LEU A 336 4.41 32.56 15.27
N GLY A 337 3.82 31.91 16.28
CA GLY A 337 2.44 31.44 16.20
C GLY A 337 1.42 32.56 16.00
N THR A 338 1.66 33.73 16.59
CA THR A 338 0.84 34.93 16.39
C THR A 338 0.94 35.42 14.94
N ALA A 339 2.15 35.51 14.37
CA ALA A 339 2.35 35.92 12.99
C ALA A 339 1.65 34.97 12.00
N VAL A 340 1.79 33.66 12.20
CA VAL A 340 1.14 32.62 11.38
C VAL A 340 -0.39 32.71 11.46
N VAL A 341 -0.95 32.88 12.66
CA VAL A 341 -2.40 33.00 12.82
C VAL A 341 -2.93 34.32 12.24
N MET A 342 -2.21 35.43 12.40
CA MET A 342 -2.59 36.70 11.78
C MET A 342 -2.57 36.61 10.25
N ASN A 343 -1.57 35.95 9.66
CA ASN A 343 -1.55 35.68 8.23
C ASN A 343 -2.82 34.92 7.79
N TYR A 344 -3.23 33.90 8.54
CA TYR A 344 -4.46 33.16 8.28
C TYR A 344 -5.72 34.02 8.38
N LEU A 345 -5.81 34.90 9.37
CA LEU A 345 -6.97 35.80 9.50
C LEU A 345 -7.07 36.79 8.33
N HIS A 346 -5.95 37.21 7.76
CA HIS A 346 -5.93 38.19 6.66
C HIS A 346 -6.04 37.56 5.27
N THR A 347 -5.46 36.38 5.05
CA THR A 347 -5.34 35.75 3.72
C THR A 347 -6.18 34.47 3.59
N GLY A 348 -6.70 33.94 4.70
CA GLY A 348 -7.32 32.62 4.74
C GLY A 348 -6.33 31.46 4.72
N ARG A 349 -5.01 31.72 4.72
CA ARG A 349 -3.95 30.72 4.64
C ARG A 349 -2.97 30.86 5.80
N TYR A 350 -2.53 29.74 6.38
CA TYR A 350 -1.48 29.78 7.43
C TYR A 350 -0.09 30.07 6.85
N ILE A 351 0.05 30.07 5.52
CA ILE A 351 1.32 30.20 4.81
C ILE A 351 1.34 31.57 4.12
N PRO A 352 2.40 32.38 4.32
CA PRO A 352 2.63 33.58 3.54
C PRO A 352 2.95 33.23 2.08
N ASP A 353 2.51 34.06 1.13
CA ASP A 353 2.82 33.89 -0.29
C ASP A 353 4.32 34.02 -0.61
#